data_AF-A0A8T4VGM2-F1
#
_entry.id   AF-A0A8T4VGM2-F1
#
_cell.length_a   1.000
_cell.length_b   1.000
_cell.length_c   1.000
_cell.angle_alpha   90.00
_cell.angle_beta   90.00
_cell.angle_gamma   90.00
#
_symmetry.space_group_name_H-M   'P 1'
#
loop_
_entity.id
_entity.type
_entity.pdbx_description
1 polymer ?
#
loop_
_entity_poly.entity_id
_entity_poly.type
_entity_poly.pdbx_seq_one_letter_code
_entity_poly.pdbx_strand_id
1 'polypeptide(L)'
;MVPSPLKMTVMNLLAKKPMTGYSLMQALEQQVGWKPSPGSVYPLLADLYKAKLVQIKDEGRKKMYSLTPQGRKALKMIVTQKENFLRHLQQHMRACSLIGNQKENEEMKQFFSIIRDKESHLAWLHEDAIGLRNIIFSFADHQLTRTQQEKIKKIIREAIIKLRKIKIPTAASCGVLHPVKK
;
A
#
# COMPACT_ATOMS: atom_id res chain seq x y z
N MET A 1 -5.65 8.00 15.91
CA MET A 1 -4.70 6.85 15.91
C MET A 1 -5.08 5.95 14.76
N VAL A 2 -4.14 5.61 13.87
CA VAL A 2 -4.43 4.77 12.69
C VAL A 2 -4.79 3.35 13.18
N PRO A 3 -5.92 2.75 12.74
CA PRO A 3 -6.30 1.41 13.16
C PRO A 3 -5.31 0.34 12.71
N SER A 4 -5.44 -0.88 13.25
CA SER A 4 -4.61 -2.00 12.84
C SER A 4 -4.70 -2.29 11.32
N PRO A 5 -3.62 -2.77 10.69
CA PRO A 5 -3.62 -3.12 9.26
C PRO A 5 -4.74 -4.08 8.87
N LEU A 6 -5.06 -5.04 9.75
CA LEU A 6 -6.15 -5.98 9.55
C LEU A 6 -7.50 -5.26 9.48
N LYS A 7 -7.82 -4.39 10.46
CA LYS A 7 -9.07 -3.63 10.48
C LYS A 7 -9.24 -2.74 9.27
N MET A 8 -8.19 -2.01 8.89
CA MET A 8 -8.20 -1.16 7.69
C MET A 8 -8.50 -1.97 6.44
N THR A 9 -7.84 -3.11 6.28
CA THR A 9 -7.99 -3.93 5.08
C THR A 9 -9.36 -4.60 5.01
N VAL A 10 -9.87 -5.16 6.12
CA VAL A 10 -11.22 -5.75 6.20
C VAL A 10 -12.27 -4.71 5.81
N MET A 11 -12.22 -3.51 6.39
CA MET A 11 -13.17 -2.44 6.06
C MET A 11 -13.06 -2.02 4.59
N ASN A 12 -11.84 -1.91 4.05
CA ASN A 12 -11.64 -1.57 2.63
C ASN A 12 -12.20 -2.64 1.68
N LEU A 13 -12.04 -3.94 1.99
CA LEU A 13 -12.59 -5.03 1.19
C LEU A 13 -14.13 -5.03 1.21
N LEU A 14 -14.74 -4.86 2.39
CA LEU A 14 -16.19 -4.79 2.55
C LEU A 14 -16.81 -3.52 1.95
N ALA A 15 -16.01 -2.47 1.72
CA ALA A 15 -16.46 -1.28 1.00
C ALA A 15 -16.69 -1.54 -0.49
N LYS A 16 -15.89 -2.44 -1.08
CA LYS A 16 -15.96 -2.81 -2.50
C LYS A 16 -17.15 -3.71 -2.80
N LYS A 17 -17.34 -4.77 -2.01
CA LYS A 17 -18.47 -5.70 -2.15
C LYS A 17 -18.76 -6.45 -0.85
N PRO A 18 -20.00 -6.92 -0.63
CA PRO A 18 -20.29 -7.86 0.44
C PRO A 18 -19.46 -9.14 0.31
N MET A 19 -19.03 -9.71 1.43
CA MET A 19 -18.19 -10.91 1.45
C MET A 19 -18.54 -11.82 2.63
N THR A 20 -18.37 -13.12 2.45
CA THR A 20 -18.35 -14.08 3.57
C THR A 20 -17.03 -13.96 4.33
N GLY A 21 -17.00 -14.38 5.59
CA GLY A 21 -15.76 -14.42 6.38
C GLY A 21 -14.64 -15.19 5.69
N TYR A 22 -14.97 -16.32 5.05
CA TYR A 22 -14.01 -17.13 4.30
C TYR A 22 -13.46 -16.42 3.05
N SER A 23 -14.34 -15.87 2.20
CA SER A 23 -13.89 -15.10 1.03
C SER A 23 -13.08 -13.86 1.42
N LEU A 24 -13.35 -13.30 2.59
CA LEU A 24 -12.61 -12.16 3.12
C LEU A 24 -11.19 -12.56 3.53
N MET A 25 -11.01 -13.73 4.18
CA MET A 25 -9.68 -14.30 4.47
C MET A 25 -8.88 -14.59 3.19
N GLN A 26 -9.50 -15.14 2.15
CA GLN A 26 -8.84 -15.36 0.86
C GLN A 26 -8.43 -14.03 0.19
N ALA A 27 -9.30 -13.03 0.21
CA ALA A 27 -8.99 -11.73 -0.37
C ALA A 27 -7.86 -11.00 0.40
N LEU A 28 -7.78 -11.19 1.72
CA LEU A 28 -6.68 -10.65 2.54
C LEU A 28 -5.32 -11.26 2.16
N GLU A 29 -5.29 -12.58 1.96
CA GLU A 29 -4.10 -13.31 1.50
C GLU A 29 -3.63 -12.79 0.14
N GLN A 30 -4.54 -12.61 -0.81
CA GLN A 30 -4.22 -12.12 -2.15
C GLN A 30 -3.77 -10.66 -2.19
N GLN A 31 -4.36 -9.79 -1.37
CA GLN A 31 -4.14 -8.34 -1.46
C GLN A 31 -3.00 -7.84 -0.57
N VAL A 32 -2.71 -8.52 0.55
CA VAL A 32 -1.74 -8.06 1.57
C VAL A 32 -0.60 -9.07 1.80
N GLY A 33 -0.66 -10.25 1.18
CA GLY A 33 0.40 -11.27 1.30
C GLY A 33 0.42 -12.02 2.63
N TRP A 34 -0.62 -11.87 3.47
CA TRP A 34 -0.77 -12.62 4.70
C TRP A 34 -2.19 -13.18 4.86
N LYS A 35 -2.32 -14.40 5.38
CA LYS A 35 -3.62 -15.02 5.65
C LYS A 35 -3.91 -14.98 7.15
N PRO A 36 -4.67 -13.99 7.63
CA PRO A 36 -5.04 -13.94 9.04
C PRO A 36 -5.89 -15.16 9.41
N SER A 37 -5.66 -15.69 10.61
CA SER A 37 -6.39 -16.86 11.10
C SER A 37 -7.87 -16.51 11.34
N PRO A 38 -8.77 -17.50 11.28
CA PRO A 38 -10.16 -17.33 11.72
C PRO A 38 -10.28 -16.64 13.09
N GLY A 39 -9.40 -16.99 14.04
CA GLY A 39 -9.34 -16.42 15.38
C GLY A 39 -8.96 -14.94 15.44
N SER A 40 -8.44 -14.35 14.37
CA SER A 40 -8.18 -12.91 14.27
C SER A 40 -9.26 -12.16 13.47
N VAL A 41 -9.87 -12.83 12.47
CA VAL A 41 -10.87 -12.20 11.60
C VAL A 41 -12.26 -12.17 12.24
N TYR A 42 -12.71 -13.28 12.84
CA TYR A 42 -14.07 -13.35 13.38
C TYR A 42 -14.30 -12.45 14.59
N PRO A 43 -13.37 -12.33 15.57
CA PRO A 43 -13.50 -11.35 16.65
C PRO A 43 -13.58 -9.92 16.11
N LEU A 44 -12.73 -9.58 15.14
CA LEU A 44 -12.77 -8.26 14.50
C LEU A 44 -14.13 -8.00 13.81
N LEU A 45 -14.67 -8.97 13.07
CA LEU A 45 -15.98 -8.83 12.44
C LEU A 45 -17.09 -8.66 13.47
N ALA A 46 -17.01 -9.37 14.60
CA ALA A 46 -17.94 -9.22 15.72
C ALA A 46 -17.86 -7.82 16.33
N ASP A 47 -16.65 -7.28 16.53
CA ASP A 47 -16.46 -5.92 17.04
C ASP A 47 -16.96 -4.85 16.08
N LEU A 48 -16.72 -5.02 14.77
CA LEU A 48 -17.24 -4.11 13.74
C LEU A 48 -18.77 -4.15 13.66
N TYR A 49 -19.37 -5.33 13.86
CA TYR A 49 -20.82 -5.48 13.94
C TYR A 49 -21.40 -4.81 15.18
N LYS A 50 -20.82 -5.05 16.37
CA LYS A 50 -21.20 -4.38 17.62
C LYS A 50 -21.11 -2.85 17.51
N ALA A 51 -20.07 -2.36 16.84
CA ALA A 51 -19.86 -0.94 16.58
C ALA A 51 -20.78 -0.37 15.47
N LYS A 52 -21.70 -1.18 14.91
CA LYS A 52 -22.60 -0.83 13.80
C LYS A 52 -21.88 -0.36 12.52
N LEU A 53 -20.61 -0.72 12.36
CA LEU A 53 -19.81 -0.39 11.17
C LEU A 53 -19.99 -1.43 10.06
N VAL A 54 -20.33 -2.66 10.43
CA VAL A 54 -20.63 -3.76 9.52
C VAL A 54 -22.03 -4.29 9.85
N GLN A 55 -22.77 -4.68 8.82
CA GLN A 55 -24.02 -5.43 8.92
C GLN A 55 -23.86 -6.83 8.35
N ILE A 56 -24.68 -7.76 8.83
CA ILE A 56 -24.69 -9.15 8.42
C ILE A 56 -26.04 -9.43 7.77
N LYS A 57 -26.02 -10.07 6.61
CA LYS A 57 -27.21 -10.63 5.95
C LYS A 57 -27.03 -12.14 5.85
N ASP A 58 -28.05 -12.88 6.25
CA ASP A 58 -28.08 -14.33 6.06
C ASP A 58 -28.48 -14.65 4.62
N GLU A 59 -27.61 -15.38 3.92
CA GLU A 59 -27.88 -15.96 2.60
C GLU A 59 -27.77 -17.48 2.71
N GLY A 60 -28.91 -18.09 3.05
CA GLY A 60 -29.01 -19.52 3.33
C GLY A 60 -28.15 -19.92 4.54
N ARG A 61 -27.11 -20.71 4.30
CA ARG A 61 -26.17 -21.15 5.36
C ARG A 61 -24.96 -20.22 5.55
N LYS A 62 -24.84 -19.15 4.76
CA LYS A 62 -23.67 -18.26 4.77
C LYS A 62 -24.04 -16.88 5.31
N LYS A 63 -23.16 -16.35 6.18
CA LYS A 63 -23.23 -14.96 6.66
C LYS A 63 -22.46 -14.05 5.72
N MET A 64 -23.17 -13.09 5.13
CA MET A 64 -22.60 -12.09 4.23
C MET A 64 -22.42 -10.77 4.97
N TYR A 65 -21.17 -10.31 5.05
CA TYR A 65 -20.80 -9.06 5.73
C TYR A 65 -20.75 -7.92 4.72
N SER A 66 -21.21 -6.74 5.11
CA SER A 66 -21.10 -5.51 4.30
C SER A 66 -20.95 -4.27 5.19
N LEU A 67 -20.31 -3.21 4.68
CA LEU A 67 -20.26 -1.95 5.44
C LEU A 67 -21.62 -1.28 5.51
N THR A 68 -21.98 -0.78 6.69
CA THR A 68 -23.10 0.15 6.86
C THR A 68 -22.72 1.55 6.34
N PRO A 69 -23.68 2.47 6.19
CA PRO A 69 -23.36 3.87 5.92
C PRO A 69 -22.41 4.49 6.95
N GLN A 70 -22.55 4.13 8.23
CA GLN A 70 -21.64 4.53 9.30
C GLN A 70 -20.24 3.92 9.12
N GLY A 71 -20.16 2.64 8.74
CA GLY A 71 -18.90 1.97 8.39
C GLY A 71 -18.16 2.64 7.26
N ARG A 72 -18.87 3.09 6.22
CA ARG A 72 -18.29 3.85 5.10
C ARG A 72 -17.76 5.22 5.54
N LYS A 73 -18.47 5.93 6.42
CA LYS A 73 -17.99 7.20 7.01
C LYS A 73 -16.73 6.96 7.86
N ALA A 74 -16.73 5.92 8.70
CA ALA A 74 -15.57 5.55 9.51
C ALA A 74 -14.36 5.20 8.63
N LEU A 75 -14.56 4.47 7.53
CA LEU A 75 -13.48 4.18 6.57
C LEU A 75 -12.89 5.46 5.96
N LYS A 76 -13.71 6.45 5.61
CA LYS A 76 -13.21 7.76 5.13
C LYS A 76 -12.34 8.46 6.18
N MET A 77 -12.78 8.45 7.45
CA MET A 77 -11.98 9.01 8.55
C MET A 77 -10.64 8.28 8.72
N ILE A 78 -10.62 6.96 8.54
CA ILE A 78 -9.39 6.16 8.58
C ILE A 78 -8.42 6.59 7.48
N VAL A 79 -8.91 6.84 6.27
CA VAL A 79 -8.09 7.34 5.14
C VAL A 79 -7.45 8.69 5.49
N THR A 80 -8.24 9.64 6.00
CA THR A 80 -7.72 10.95 6.43
C THR A 80 -6.71 10.82 7.58
N GLN A 81 -6.95 9.95 8.56
CA GLN A 81 -6.00 9.71 9.65
C GLN A 81 -4.71 9.05 9.16
N LYS A 82 -4.79 8.15 8.17
CA LYS A 82 -3.63 7.53 7.52
C LYS A 82 -2.78 8.61 6.85
N GLU A 83 -3.40 9.54 6.12
CA GLU A 83 -2.70 10.64 5.44
C GLU A 83 -1.98 11.54 6.44
N ASN A 84 -2.63 11.90 7.55
CA ASN A 84 -2.00 12.68 8.63
C ASN A 84 -0.82 11.94 9.27
N PHE A 85 -1.01 10.65 9.56
CA PHE A 85 0.05 9.82 10.12
C PHE A 85 1.25 9.72 9.18
N LEU A 86 1.03 9.47 7.88
CA LEU A 86 2.11 9.41 6.89
C LEU A 86 2.83 10.76 6.75
N ARG A 87 2.10 11.89 6.84
CA ARG A 87 2.73 13.23 6.85
C ARG A 87 3.64 13.41 8.07
N HIS A 88 3.18 13.08 9.26
CA HIS A 88 3.98 13.20 10.48
C HIS A 88 5.15 12.21 10.51
N LEU A 89 4.93 10.97 10.08
CA LEU A 89 5.98 9.97 9.96
C LEU A 89 7.09 10.50 9.04
N GLN A 90 6.75 11.10 7.89
CA GLN A 90 7.74 11.70 7.01
C GLN A 90 8.51 12.86 7.67
N GLN A 91 7.84 13.72 8.45
CA GLN A 91 8.50 14.80 9.19
C GLN A 91 9.49 14.26 10.21
N HIS A 92 9.09 13.24 10.98
CA HIS A 92 9.96 12.56 11.92
C HIS A 92 11.15 11.88 11.23
N MET A 93 10.90 11.15 10.13
CA MET A 93 11.96 10.49 9.37
C MET A 93 12.96 11.50 8.78
N ARG A 94 12.51 12.70 8.36
CA ARG A 94 13.42 13.79 7.95
C ARG A 94 14.31 14.25 9.10
N ALA A 95 13.77 14.42 10.30
CA ALA A 95 14.56 14.78 11.47
C ALA A 95 15.56 13.66 11.84
N CYS A 96 15.13 12.39 11.80
CA CYS A 96 16.02 11.24 12.00
C CYS A 96 17.14 11.18 10.96
N SER A 97 16.88 11.65 9.74
CA SER A 97 17.91 11.72 8.69
C SER A 97 19.01 12.76 8.93
N LEU A 98 18.90 13.56 9.99
CA LEU A 98 19.97 14.45 10.44
C LEU A 98 20.94 13.75 11.42
N ILE A 99 20.54 12.59 11.98
CA ILE A 99 21.24 11.92 13.09
C ILE A 99 21.76 10.52 12.66
N GLY A 100 21.75 10.21 11.35
CA GLY A 100 22.18 8.93 10.79
C GLY A 100 23.21 9.07 9.65
N ASN A 101 23.74 7.94 9.17
CA ASN A 101 24.75 7.92 8.12
C ASN A 101 24.12 8.30 6.77
N GLN A 102 24.85 9.05 5.92
CA GLN A 102 24.30 9.63 4.68
C GLN A 102 23.68 8.61 3.71
N LYS A 103 24.13 7.36 3.75
CA LYS A 103 23.59 6.25 2.95
C LYS A 103 22.23 5.74 3.44
N GLU A 104 22.03 5.55 4.75
CA GLU A 104 20.73 5.17 5.32
C GLU A 104 19.67 6.25 5.06
N ASN A 105 20.08 7.51 5.12
CA ASN A 105 19.20 8.67 4.90
C ASN A 105 18.69 8.76 3.46
N GLU A 106 19.53 8.43 2.47
CA GLU A 106 19.12 8.39 1.06
C GLU A 106 18.23 7.17 0.75
N GLU A 107 18.54 6.00 1.31
CA GLU A 107 17.72 4.79 1.17
C GLU A 107 16.32 5.00 1.78
N MET A 108 16.22 5.63 2.95
CA MET A 108 14.94 5.96 3.59
C MET A 108 14.12 7.01 2.82
N LYS A 109 14.75 8.05 2.26
CA LYS A 109 14.06 9.06 1.43
C LYS A 109 13.45 8.44 0.16
N GLN A 110 14.20 7.55 -0.48
CA GLN A 110 13.74 6.85 -1.69
C GLN A 110 12.55 5.92 -1.39
N PHE A 111 12.61 5.19 -0.27
CA PHE A 111 11.54 4.28 0.16
C PHE A 111 10.19 5.00 0.38
N PHE A 112 10.20 6.21 0.95
CA PHE A 112 8.98 7.00 1.19
C PHE A 112 8.43 7.70 -0.06
N SER A 113 9.28 8.07 -1.01
CA SER A 113 8.84 8.72 -2.26
C SER A 113 7.94 7.81 -3.12
N ILE A 114 8.16 6.50 -3.08
CA ILE A 114 7.41 5.50 -3.85
C ILE A 114 6.04 5.17 -3.21
N ILE A 115 5.94 5.27 -1.88
CA ILE A 115 4.73 4.84 -1.14
C ILE A 115 3.60 5.89 -1.20
N ARG A 116 3.90 7.17 -1.48
CA ARG A 116 2.96 8.26 -1.18
C ARG A 116 2.14 8.80 -2.35
N ASP A 117 2.48 8.50 -3.60
CA ASP A 117 1.99 9.36 -4.68
C ASP A 117 1.00 8.72 -5.64
N LYS A 118 -0.28 8.91 -5.33
CA LYS A 118 -1.34 8.90 -6.36
C LYS A 118 -1.56 10.28 -7.00
N GLU A 119 -0.89 11.34 -6.53
CA GLU A 119 -1.07 12.73 -7.01
C GLU A 119 0.20 13.37 -7.62
N SER A 120 1.37 12.72 -7.59
CA SER A 120 2.56 13.23 -8.28
C SER A 120 2.52 12.97 -9.78
N HIS A 121 3.32 13.76 -10.51
CA HIS A 121 3.70 13.52 -11.90
C HIS A 121 4.29 12.12 -12.16
N LEU A 122 4.58 11.33 -11.12
CA LEU A 122 5.02 9.93 -11.18
C LEU A 122 3.91 8.91 -10.86
N ALA A 123 2.66 9.33 -10.70
CA ALA A 123 1.54 8.42 -10.40
C ALA A 123 1.38 7.31 -11.46
N TRP A 124 1.74 7.58 -12.73
CA TRP A 124 1.76 6.61 -13.81
C TRP A 124 2.78 5.47 -13.60
N LEU A 125 3.86 5.72 -12.85
CA LEU A 125 4.90 4.72 -12.56
C LEU A 125 4.60 3.91 -11.30
N HIS A 126 3.65 4.36 -10.49
CA HIS A 126 3.38 3.81 -9.16
C HIS A 126 2.95 2.34 -9.21
N GLU A 127 2.11 1.95 -10.18
CA GLU A 127 1.66 0.55 -10.33
C GLU A 127 2.82 -0.38 -10.70
N ASP A 128 3.60 -0.02 -11.71
CA ASP A 128 4.74 -0.80 -12.18
C ASP A 128 5.87 -0.88 -11.14
N ALA A 129 6.13 0.22 -10.41
CA ALA A 129 7.13 0.26 -9.35
C ALA A 129 6.74 -0.64 -8.17
N ILE A 130 5.45 -0.67 -7.80
CA ILE A 130 4.93 -1.59 -6.77
C ILE A 130 5.02 -3.03 -7.25
N GLY A 131 4.64 -3.30 -8.50
CA GLY A 131 4.73 -4.65 -9.10
C GLY A 131 6.16 -5.18 -9.05
N LEU A 132 7.13 -4.40 -9.51
CA LEU A 132 8.55 -4.74 -9.46
C LEU A 132 9.03 -4.98 -8.02
N ARG A 133 8.68 -4.08 -7.10
CA ARG A 133 9.03 -4.23 -5.67
C ARG A 133 8.50 -5.56 -5.12
N ASN A 134 7.23 -5.86 -5.32
CA ASN A 134 6.61 -7.06 -4.77
C ASN A 134 7.28 -8.34 -5.31
N ILE A 135 7.64 -8.36 -6.60
CA ILE A 135 8.40 -9.48 -7.20
C ILE A 135 9.77 -9.62 -6.54
N ILE A 136 10.51 -8.51 -6.39
CA ILE A 136 11.83 -8.54 -5.73
C ILE A 136 11.72 -9.05 -4.29
N PHE A 137 10.73 -8.59 -3.53
CA PHE A 137 10.53 -9.03 -2.15
C PHE A 137 10.08 -10.49 -2.04
N SER A 138 9.29 -11.01 -2.98
CA SER A 138 8.93 -12.44 -2.99
C SER A 138 10.14 -13.37 -3.11
N PHE A 139 11.27 -12.88 -3.65
CA PHE A 139 12.49 -13.68 -3.72
C PHE A 139 13.19 -13.84 -2.37
N ALA A 140 12.93 -12.95 -1.40
CA ALA A 140 13.55 -13.02 -0.07
C ALA A 140 13.11 -14.28 0.70
N ASP A 141 11.92 -14.79 0.40
CA ASP A 141 11.35 -16.01 1.00
C ASP A 141 11.78 -17.30 0.27
N HIS A 142 12.65 -17.21 -0.75
CA HIS A 142 13.06 -18.34 -1.58
C HIS A 142 14.58 -18.52 -1.63
N GLN A 143 15.04 -19.78 -1.56
CA GLN A 143 16.44 -20.10 -1.85
C GLN A 143 16.70 -20.05 -3.36
N LEU A 144 17.32 -18.96 -3.82
CA LEU A 144 17.68 -18.76 -5.22
C LEU A 144 18.98 -19.48 -5.57
N THR A 145 18.95 -20.30 -6.62
CA THR A 145 20.16 -20.89 -7.23
C THR A 145 21.04 -19.81 -7.87
N ARG A 146 22.33 -20.10 -8.04
CA ARG A 146 23.30 -19.18 -8.67
C ARG A 146 22.85 -18.73 -10.07
N THR A 147 22.31 -19.64 -10.88
CA THR A 147 21.77 -19.35 -12.21
C THR A 147 20.56 -18.41 -12.17
N GLN A 148 19.66 -18.56 -11.18
CA GLN A 148 18.53 -17.64 -11.00
C GLN A 148 19.00 -16.25 -10.57
N GLN A 149 19.97 -16.17 -9.65
CA GLN A 149 20.55 -14.90 -9.23
C GLN A 149 21.22 -14.16 -10.39
N GLU A 150 21.95 -14.86 -11.25
CA GLU A 150 22.58 -14.28 -12.44
C GLU A 150 21.55 -13.75 -13.45
N LYS A 151 20.46 -14.49 -13.69
CA LYS A 151 19.36 -14.04 -14.54
C LYS A 151 18.69 -12.77 -13.99
N ILE A 152 18.36 -12.75 -12.69
CA ILE A 152 17.75 -11.58 -12.04
C ILE A 152 18.68 -10.37 -12.14
N LYS A 153 19.97 -10.55 -11.82
CA LYS A 153 20.98 -9.48 -11.94
C LYS A 153 21.07 -8.93 -13.36
N LYS A 154 21.05 -9.81 -14.37
CA LYS A 154 21.09 -9.39 -15.78
C LYS A 154 19.89 -8.52 -16.15
N ILE A 155 18.67 -8.95 -15.81
CA ILE A 155 17.43 -8.21 -16.09
C ILE A 155 17.46 -6.82 -15.44
N ILE A 156 17.80 -6.75 -14.14
CA ILE A 156 17.82 -5.48 -13.41
C ILE A 156 18.88 -4.53 -14.00
N ARG A 157 20.08 -5.05 -14.31
CA ARG A 157 21.14 -4.23 -14.92
C ARG A 157 20.76 -3.68 -16.29
N GLU A 158 20.18 -4.51 -17.15
CA GLU A 158 19.71 -4.08 -18.46
C GLU A 158 18.62 -3.01 -18.36
N ALA A 159 17.67 -3.18 -17.43
CA ALA A 159 16.64 -2.18 -17.16
C ALA A 159 17.25 -0.85 -16.68
N ILE A 160 18.18 -0.87 -15.72
CA ILE A 160 18.86 0.34 -15.23
C ILE A 160 19.61 1.05 -16.37
N ILE A 161 20.32 0.31 -17.22
CA ILE A 161 21.06 0.87 -18.36
C ILE A 161 20.08 1.55 -19.33
N LYS A 162 18.98 0.89 -19.67
CA LYS A 162 17.96 1.45 -20.58
C LYS A 162 17.33 2.71 -19.99
N LEU A 163 16.98 2.71 -18.72
CA LEU A 163 16.39 3.87 -18.03
C LEU A 163 17.35 5.06 -17.96
N ARG A 164 18.65 4.83 -17.68
CA ARG A 164 19.67 5.90 -17.65
C ARG A 164 19.88 6.58 -19.00
N LYS A 165 19.57 5.91 -20.11
CA LYS A 165 19.67 6.48 -21.46
C LYS A 165 18.54 7.45 -21.79
N ILE A 166 17.47 7.47 -20.99
CA ILE A 166 16.36 8.42 -21.16
C ILE A 166 16.85 9.78 -20.66
N LYS A 167 17.02 10.74 -21.58
CA LYS A 167 17.36 12.12 -21.23
C LYS A 167 16.13 12.80 -20.62
N ILE A 168 16.20 13.13 -19.34
CA ILE A 168 15.19 13.95 -18.65
C ILE A 168 15.75 15.38 -18.60
N PRO A 169 15.16 16.34 -19.32
CA PRO A 169 15.60 17.73 -19.25
C PRO A 169 15.37 18.27 -17.82
N THR A 170 16.41 18.87 -17.23
CA THR A 170 16.31 19.57 -15.94
C THR A 170 15.42 20.80 -16.10
N ALA A 171 14.61 21.09 -15.08
CA ALA A 171 13.60 22.17 -15.05
C ALA A 171 14.13 23.61 -15.26
N ALA A 172 15.41 23.80 -15.57
CA ALA A 172 16.00 25.09 -15.89
C ALA A 172 15.71 25.57 -17.32
N SER A 173 15.13 24.73 -18.20
CA SER A 173 14.85 25.08 -19.60
C SER A 173 13.36 25.11 -20.00
N CYS A 174 12.44 24.78 -19.08
CA CYS A 174 11.01 24.97 -19.33
C CYS A 174 10.54 26.28 -18.71
N GLY A 175 10.41 27.29 -19.56
CA GLY A 175 9.76 28.55 -19.22
C GLY A 175 8.39 28.31 -18.59
N VAL A 176 8.16 29.05 -17.51
CA VAL A 176 6.90 29.33 -16.81
C VAL A 176 5.65 28.84 -17.56
N LEU A 177 4.99 27.81 -17.02
CA LEU A 177 3.56 27.61 -17.24
C LEU A 177 2.83 27.96 -15.95
N HIS A 178 2.10 29.06 -16.03
CA HIS A 178 1.21 29.58 -15.00
C HIS A 178 0.16 28.56 -14.52
N PRO A 179 -0.38 28.74 -13.31
CA PRO A 179 -1.44 27.90 -12.78
C PRO A 179 -2.71 28.11 -13.61
N VAL A 180 -3.25 27.03 -14.17
CA VAL A 180 -4.59 27.05 -14.75
C VAL A 180 -5.59 27.25 -13.61
N LYS A 181 -6.23 28.42 -13.61
CA LYS A 181 -7.38 28.77 -12.76
C LYS A 181 -8.65 28.09 -13.30
N LYS A 182 -9.48 27.69 -12.32
CA LYS A 182 -10.89 27.27 -12.35
C LYS A 182 -11.20 25.86 -12.86
#